data_AF-A0A2A5B7X9-F1
#
_entry.id   AF-A0A2A5B7X9-F1
#
_cell.length_a   1.000
_cell.length_b   1.000
_cell.length_c   1.000
_cell.angle_alpha   90.00
_cell.angle_beta   90.00
_cell.angle_gamma   90.00
#
_symmetry.space_group_name_H-M   'P 1'
#
loop_
_entity.id
_entity.type
_entity.pdbx_description
1 polymer ?
#
loop_
_entity_poly.entity_id
_entity_poly.type
_entity_poly.pdbx_seq_one_letter_code
_entity_poly.pdbx_strand_id
1 'polypeptide(L)'
;MGKNRLAAEATVTRPTKEQLSHLSFAQEVKQGVSAVGDLIERAKKSAGVSSEQSPDTLLELSTGIFKRAMILGGSAGVQIYSTNDEGERIDKPASENGLPITYALSHGSRTLIKIPARSGDQVINWLTSGNPAISGMSNTQTTQKGALADGKAVYNRPAATHAIGFTNDEPRELKSMLIGVRDFLSSKILGRTTKHYGVDLGLCMEGSAAPDGKNGHLYIHYEPPTEARPGAILFGCESHAPSSSQHSKVGNSNPVSPTGCSKFKVLKHKKTIAGETEYTNTIIPDKYHGMIGALDDQGVKALITIEADKFGKSLALTMPQNSPSDFIAQYVNSPETEKNLRTLPELPTSAQKTPAPLAKPNLFIRIANKVSFGLLFHDTMKEYKSEKKRYKIQSAIGAENTNSPPKKSLRKRPHPPLTPPPPLTPSRTPPTPTQEASRIR
;
A
#
# COMPACT_ATOMS: atom_id res chain seq x y z
N MET A 1 -1.62 30.62 -16.82
CA MET A 1 -1.40 29.19 -17.15
C MET A 1 -0.04 28.76 -16.60
N GLY A 2 0.00 28.32 -15.33
CA GLY A 2 1.22 27.79 -14.73
C GLY A 2 1.43 26.36 -15.24
N LYS A 3 2.52 26.11 -15.96
CA LYS A 3 2.98 24.75 -16.24
C LYS A 3 3.34 24.13 -14.88
N ASN A 4 2.64 23.05 -14.51
CA ASN A 4 3.05 22.17 -13.42
C ASN A 4 4.46 21.64 -13.73
N ARG A 5 5.47 22.37 -13.24
CA ARG A 5 6.80 21.82 -13.01
C ARG A 5 6.63 20.84 -11.85
N LEU A 6 6.25 19.59 -12.17
CA LEU A 6 6.83 18.51 -11.41
C LEU A 6 8.33 18.70 -11.58
N ALA A 7 9.00 19.13 -10.52
CA ALA A 7 10.45 19.16 -10.48
C ALA A 7 10.94 17.81 -11.00
N ALA A 8 12.02 17.81 -11.78
CA ALA A 8 12.66 16.58 -12.19
C ALA A 8 13.10 15.85 -10.91
N GLU A 9 12.21 15.03 -10.37
CA GLU A 9 12.45 14.29 -9.14
C GLU A 9 13.59 13.34 -9.45
N ALA A 10 14.64 13.41 -8.63
CA ALA A 10 15.74 12.48 -8.68
C ALA A 10 15.15 11.08 -8.72
N THR A 11 15.34 10.39 -9.84
CA THR A 11 14.81 9.05 -10.04
C THR A 11 15.59 8.14 -9.11
N VAL A 12 15.02 7.85 -7.93
CA VAL A 12 15.47 6.71 -7.13
C VAL A 12 15.27 5.50 -8.03
N THR A 13 16.36 4.78 -8.33
CA THR A 13 16.35 3.56 -9.13
C THR A 13 16.28 2.35 -8.20
N ARG A 14 15.51 1.32 -8.58
CA ARG A 14 15.40 0.10 -7.77
C ARG A 14 16.76 -0.58 -7.85
N PRO A 15 17.30 -1.03 -6.71
CA PRO A 15 18.48 -1.86 -6.77
C PRO A 15 18.13 -3.13 -7.56
N THR A 16 18.96 -3.51 -8.53
CA THR A 16 18.83 -4.80 -9.22
C THR A 16 19.05 -5.94 -8.23
N LYS A 17 18.72 -7.18 -8.63
CA LYS A 17 19.03 -8.36 -7.82
C LYS A 17 20.51 -8.43 -7.48
N GLU A 18 21.33 -8.10 -8.47
CA GLU A 18 22.79 -8.07 -8.40
C GLU A 18 23.24 -6.97 -7.44
N GLN A 19 22.70 -5.74 -7.55
CA GLN A 19 23.01 -4.66 -6.62
C GLN A 19 22.65 -5.02 -5.18
N LEU A 20 21.45 -5.59 -4.95
CA LEU A 20 21.07 -6.08 -3.63
C LEU A 20 21.99 -7.19 -3.13
N SER A 21 22.47 -8.09 -4.00
CA SER A 21 23.36 -9.18 -3.58
C SER A 21 24.72 -8.73 -3.05
N HIS A 22 25.05 -7.45 -3.25
CA HIS A 22 26.29 -6.83 -2.77
C HIS A 22 26.11 -5.97 -1.52
N LEU A 23 24.87 -5.74 -1.09
CA LEU A 23 24.60 -4.98 0.13
C LEU A 23 24.66 -5.89 1.35
N SER A 24 25.25 -5.37 2.43
CA SER A 24 25.06 -5.91 3.77
C SER A 24 23.59 -5.74 4.19
N PHE A 25 23.11 -6.60 5.07
CA PHE A 25 21.79 -6.50 5.69
C PHE A 25 21.55 -5.11 6.31
N ALA A 26 22.55 -4.56 7.00
CA ALA A 26 22.47 -3.20 7.56
C ALA A 26 22.29 -2.13 6.46
N GLN A 27 23.01 -2.25 5.34
CA GLN A 27 22.85 -1.36 4.20
C GLN A 27 21.46 -1.48 3.56
N GLU A 28 20.92 -2.70 3.45
CA GLU A 28 19.55 -2.92 2.95
C GLU A 28 18.49 -2.33 3.86
N VAL A 29 18.67 -2.47 5.19
CA VAL A 29 17.79 -1.84 6.18
C VAL A 29 17.82 -0.33 5.99
N LYS A 30 19.00 0.29 5.89
CA LYS A 30 19.16 1.72 5.65
C LYS A 30 18.49 2.17 4.34
N GLN A 31 18.64 1.39 3.27
CA GLN A 31 18.01 1.68 1.98
C GLN A 31 16.48 1.63 2.05
N GLY A 32 15.91 0.58 2.64
CA GLY A 32 14.47 0.44 2.78
C GLY A 32 13.85 1.53 3.65
N VAL A 33 14.52 1.87 4.75
CA VAL A 33 14.16 3.01 5.60
C VAL A 33 14.15 4.31 4.80
N SER A 34 15.21 4.59 4.03
CA SER A 34 15.30 5.80 3.23
C SER A 34 14.17 5.89 2.21
N ALA A 35 13.92 4.80 1.46
CA ALA A 35 12.87 4.75 0.45
C ALA A 35 11.47 5.02 1.04
N VAL A 36 11.17 4.44 2.21
CA VAL A 36 9.89 4.69 2.90
C VAL A 36 9.83 6.11 3.47
N GLY A 37 10.92 6.61 4.06
CA GLY A 37 11.00 7.98 4.55
C GLY A 37 10.74 9.01 3.44
N ASP A 38 11.29 8.79 2.25
CA ASP A 38 11.10 9.67 1.10
C ASP A 38 9.66 9.61 0.53
N LEU A 39 8.97 8.47 0.63
CA LEU A 39 7.52 8.44 0.39
C LEU A 39 6.77 9.35 1.37
N ILE A 40 7.02 9.19 2.67
CA ILE A 40 6.33 9.93 3.72
C ILE A 40 6.53 11.44 3.55
N GLU A 41 7.73 11.88 3.19
CA GLU A 41 8.01 13.31 3.00
C GLU A 41 7.36 13.88 1.73
N ARG A 42 7.33 13.13 0.63
CA ARG A 42 6.71 13.60 -0.62
C ARG A 42 5.21 13.89 -0.45
N ALA A 43 4.50 13.00 0.26
CA ALA A 43 3.09 13.23 0.57
C ALA A 43 2.85 14.54 1.34
N LYS A 44 3.74 14.91 2.29
CA LYS A 44 3.64 16.18 3.02
C LYS A 44 3.79 17.40 2.10
N LYS A 45 4.64 17.31 1.07
CA LYS A 45 4.86 18.42 0.11
C LYS A 45 3.65 18.62 -0.81
N SER A 46 2.90 17.56 -1.08
CA SER A 46 1.67 17.59 -1.88
C SER A 46 0.47 18.21 -1.16
N ALA A 47 0.42 18.18 0.18
CA ALA A 47 -0.72 18.62 1.03
C ALA A 47 -1.08 20.14 0.96
N GLY A 48 -0.39 20.93 0.12
CA GLY A 48 -0.69 22.35 -0.12
C GLY A 48 -1.18 22.65 -1.54
N VAL A 49 -1.32 21.63 -2.40
CA VAL A 49 -1.55 21.81 -3.83
C VAL A 49 -2.72 20.93 -4.29
N SER A 50 -3.87 21.56 -4.56
CA SER A 50 -4.92 21.13 -5.50
C SER A 50 -6.18 20.38 -4.99
N SER A 51 -7.10 20.24 -5.95
CA SER A 51 -8.51 19.81 -5.88
C SER A 51 -8.69 18.33 -5.55
N GLU A 52 -9.85 17.97 -4.99
CA GLU A 52 -10.26 16.67 -4.41
C GLU A 52 -10.01 15.38 -5.23
N GLN A 53 -9.53 15.47 -6.48
CA GLN A 53 -9.24 14.32 -7.37
C GLN A 53 -7.87 14.37 -8.02
N SER A 54 -6.94 15.18 -7.50
CA SER A 54 -5.60 15.28 -8.07
C SER A 54 -4.72 14.07 -7.72
N PRO A 55 -3.64 13.82 -8.49
CA PRO A 55 -2.61 12.85 -8.11
C PRO A 55 -1.98 13.12 -6.73
N ASP A 56 -1.95 14.39 -6.30
CA ASP A 56 -1.42 14.83 -5.02
C ASP A 56 -2.33 14.39 -3.86
N THR A 57 -3.65 14.58 -3.98
CA THR A 57 -4.62 14.07 -3.00
C THR A 57 -4.55 12.56 -2.87
N LEU A 58 -4.37 11.84 -3.98
CA LEU A 58 -4.17 10.39 -3.95
C LEU A 58 -2.90 9.98 -3.23
N LEU A 59 -1.80 10.69 -3.46
CA LEU A 59 -0.53 10.41 -2.82
C LEU A 59 -0.63 10.62 -1.31
N GLU A 60 -1.30 11.68 -0.88
CA GLU A 60 -1.55 11.97 0.53
C GLU A 60 -2.40 10.88 1.20
N LEU A 61 -3.58 10.57 0.64
CA LEU A 61 -4.48 9.55 1.18
C LEU A 61 -3.83 8.17 1.26
N SER A 62 -3.18 7.73 0.17
CA SER A 62 -2.50 6.43 0.12
C SER A 62 -1.33 6.37 1.09
N THR A 63 -0.58 7.45 1.26
CA THR A 63 0.53 7.53 2.23
C THR A 63 0.00 7.53 3.66
N GLY A 64 -1.11 8.21 3.95
CA GLY A 64 -1.76 8.16 5.27
C GLY A 64 -2.16 6.73 5.65
N ILE A 65 -2.77 5.99 4.72
CA ILE A 65 -3.13 4.58 4.94
C ILE A 65 -1.87 3.73 5.14
N PHE A 66 -0.85 3.94 4.33
CA PHE A 66 0.42 3.22 4.45
C PHE A 66 1.09 3.45 5.81
N LYS A 67 1.13 4.69 6.30
CA LYS A 67 1.64 5.03 7.64
C LYS A 67 0.85 4.34 8.74
N ARG A 68 -0.48 4.32 8.65
CA ARG A 68 -1.33 3.62 9.63
C ARG A 68 -1.16 2.10 9.57
N ALA A 69 -0.93 1.53 8.39
CA ALA A 69 -0.60 0.11 8.24
C ALA A 69 0.75 -0.23 8.90
N MET A 70 1.75 0.66 8.76
CA MET A 70 3.00 0.53 9.51
C MET A 70 2.71 0.54 10.99
N ILE A 71 2.10 1.62 11.53
CA ILE A 71 1.78 1.78 12.95
C ILE A 71 1.05 0.54 13.49
N LEU A 72 -0.01 0.07 12.82
CA LEU A 72 -0.72 -1.16 13.20
C LEU A 72 0.22 -2.36 13.30
N GLY A 73 1.05 -2.60 12.28
CA GLY A 73 2.00 -3.70 12.27
C GLY A 73 3.13 -3.59 13.29
N GLY A 74 3.49 -2.39 13.72
CA GLY A 74 4.52 -2.18 14.75
C GLY A 74 4.00 -1.96 16.16
N SER A 75 2.69 -1.89 16.37
CA SER A 75 2.13 -1.67 17.72
C SER A 75 1.28 -2.84 18.23
N ALA A 76 0.86 -3.76 17.37
CA ALA A 76 -0.05 -4.84 17.73
C ALA A 76 0.64 -6.08 18.32
N GLY A 77 1.77 -5.90 19.00
CA GLY A 77 2.50 -7.00 19.66
C GLY A 77 2.87 -8.15 18.73
N VAL A 78 3.28 -7.84 17.50
CA VAL A 78 3.51 -8.84 16.45
C VAL A 78 4.58 -9.84 16.87
N GLN A 79 4.25 -11.12 16.75
CA GLN A 79 5.17 -12.24 16.82
C GLN A 79 5.63 -12.62 15.40
N ILE A 80 6.93 -12.87 15.27
CA ILE A 80 7.56 -13.33 14.05
C ILE A 80 7.75 -14.83 14.14
N TYR A 81 7.30 -15.53 13.11
CA TYR A 81 7.38 -16.98 12.99
C TYR A 81 8.23 -17.36 11.78
N SER A 82 9.11 -18.34 11.97
CA SER A 82 9.93 -18.92 10.92
C SER A 82 10.14 -20.40 11.17
N THR A 83 10.28 -21.16 10.11
CA THR A 83 10.63 -22.58 10.18
C THR A 83 12.12 -22.75 9.91
N ASN A 84 12.86 -23.46 10.77
CA ASN A 84 14.27 -23.83 10.53
C ASN A 84 14.39 -24.98 9.51
N ASP A 85 15.61 -25.40 9.22
CA ASP A 85 15.89 -26.45 8.24
C ASP A 85 15.40 -27.83 8.74
N GLU A 86 15.25 -28.00 10.05
CA GLU A 86 14.70 -29.18 10.72
C GLU A 86 13.16 -29.22 10.70
N GLY A 87 12.50 -28.16 10.23
CA GLY A 87 11.04 -28.06 10.20
C GLY A 87 10.41 -27.59 11.52
N GLU A 88 11.24 -27.20 12.50
CA GLU A 88 10.79 -26.67 13.77
C GLU A 88 10.45 -25.19 13.65
N ARG A 89 9.41 -24.81 14.40
CA ARG A 89 8.93 -23.44 14.45
C ARG A 89 9.75 -22.64 15.45
N ILE A 90 10.29 -21.52 14.99
CA ILE A 90 10.97 -20.50 15.79
C ILE A 90 10.08 -19.28 15.87
N ASP A 91 9.84 -18.83 17.09
CA ASP A 91 9.00 -17.69 17.41
C ASP A 91 9.83 -16.59 18.09
N LYS A 92 9.59 -15.33 17.73
CA LYS A 92 10.22 -14.18 18.40
C LYS A 92 9.35 -12.94 18.34
N PRO A 93 9.25 -12.16 19.42
CA PRO A 93 8.61 -10.85 19.37
C PRO A 93 9.28 -9.95 18.32
N ALA A 94 8.49 -9.26 17.50
CA ALA A 94 9.01 -8.35 16.48
C ALA A 94 9.83 -7.20 17.10
N SER A 95 9.51 -6.82 18.35
CA SER A 95 10.23 -5.84 19.16
C SER A 95 11.68 -6.23 19.47
N GLU A 96 11.99 -7.52 19.46
CA GLU A 96 13.32 -8.06 19.74
C GLU A 96 14.05 -8.53 18.47
N ASN A 97 13.39 -8.46 17.30
CA ASN A 97 13.88 -9.10 16.07
C ASN A 97 14.86 -8.24 15.25
N GLY A 98 15.15 -7.00 15.67
CA GLY A 98 16.10 -6.11 14.98
C GLY A 98 15.65 -5.64 13.58
N LEU A 99 14.42 -5.95 13.16
CA LEU A 99 13.81 -5.45 11.92
C LEU A 99 12.93 -4.23 12.20
N PRO A 100 13.15 -3.09 11.53
CA PRO A 100 12.25 -1.97 11.65
C PRO A 100 10.91 -2.28 10.97
N ILE A 101 9.88 -1.52 11.36
CA ILE A 101 8.49 -1.68 10.92
C ILE A 101 8.31 -1.63 9.40
N THR A 102 9.23 -1.01 8.66
CA THR A 102 9.24 -0.99 7.17
C THR A 102 9.33 -2.38 6.56
N TYR A 103 9.93 -3.35 7.27
CA TYR A 103 10.01 -4.73 6.82
C TYR A 103 8.70 -5.49 7.02
N ALA A 104 7.82 -5.08 7.94
CA ALA A 104 6.48 -5.65 8.10
C ALA A 104 5.58 -5.43 6.88
N LEU A 105 5.93 -4.46 6.03
CA LEU A 105 5.28 -4.21 4.74
C LEU A 105 6.15 -4.62 3.55
N SER A 106 7.26 -5.34 3.77
CA SER A 106 8.08 -5.83 2.66
C SER A 106 7.32 -6.85 1.83
N HIS A 107 7.48 -6.83 0.50
CA HIS A 107 6.74 -7.74 -0.36
C HIS A 107 7.00 -9.22 -0.05
N GLY A 108 5.92 -9.97 0.07
CA GLY A 108 5.96 -11.38 0.42
C GLY A 108 5.96 -11.61 1.93
N SER A 109 5.84 -10.53 2.70
CA SER A 109 5.37 -10.54 4.07
C SER A 109 3.90 -10.13 4.10
N ARG A 110 3.12 -10.73 4.99
CA ARG A 110 1.82 -10.22 5.38
C ARG A 110 1.72 -10.28 6.89
N THR A 111 1.17 -9.23 7.46
CA THR A 111 0.89 -9.14 8.88
C THR A 111 -0.57 -9.50 9.09
N LEU A 112 -0.83 -10.46 9.96
CA LEU A 112 -2.17 -10.83 10.40
C LEU A 112 -2.39 -10.30 11.82
N ILE A 113 -3.36 -9.41 12.00
CA ILE A 113 -3.69 -8.85 13.32
C ILE A 113 -5.07 -9.33 13.74
N LYS A 114 -5.14 -10.01 14.88
CA LYS A 114 -6.39 -10.35 15.56
C LYS A 114 -7.00 -9.10 16.19
N ILE A 115 -8.30 -8.89 15.98
CA ILE A 115 -9.08 -7.79 16.55
C ILE A 115 -10.06 -8.39 17.57
N PRO A 116 -10.21 -7.82 18.77
CA PRO A 116 -11.13 -8.37 19.76
C PRO A 116 -12.57 -8.40 19.26
N ALA A 117 -13.37 -9.28 19.86
CA ALA A 117 -14.82 -9.25 19.67
C ALA A 117 -15.39 -7.90 20.14
N ARG A 118 -16.57 -7.51 19.64
CA ARG A 118 -17.27 -6.26 20.02
C ARG A 118 -16.55 -4.94 19.70
N SER A 119 -15.35 -4.96 19.15
CA SER A 119 -14.65 -3.73 18.73
C SER A 119 -15.26 -3.06 17.48
N GLY A 120 -16.18 -3.74 16.80
CA GLY A 120 -16.77 -3.28 15.55
C GLY A 120 -15.72 -2.97 14.46
N ASP A 121 -16.03 -2.01 13.60
CA ASP A 121 -15.17 -1.63 12.47
C ASP A 121 -14.14 -0.54 12.81
N GLN A 122 -13.98 -0.17 14.09
CA GLN A 122 -13.19 0.99 14.49
C GLN A 122 -11.73 0.94 13.99
N VAL A 123 -11.11 -0.24 14.07
CA VAL A 123 -9.71 -0.42 13.64
C VAL A 123 -9.57 -0.33 12.12
N ILE A 124 -10.47 -0.93 11.34
CA ILE A 124 -10.40 -0.86 9.87
C ILE A 124 -10.77 0.54 9.37
N ASN A 125 -11.71 1.21 10.03
CA ASN A 125 -12.07 2.59 9.73
C ASN A 125 -10.90 3.52 10.00
N TRP A 126 -10.29 3.44 11.19
CA TRP A 126 -9.06 4.18 11.50
C TRP A 126 -7.95 3.89 10.49
N LEU A 127 -7.67 2.61 10.18
CA LEU A 127 -6.64 2.24 9.21
C LEU A 127 -6.88 2.90 7.84
N THR A 128 -8.12 2.90 7.36
CA THR A 128 -8.45 3.30 5.99
C THR A 128 -8.79 4.78 5.82
N SER A 129 -9.28 5.47 6.85
CA SER A 129 -9.65 6.90 6.79
C SER A 129 -8.91 7.80 7.77
N GLY A 130 -8.28 7.23 8.81
CA GLY A 130 -7.77 7.98 9.96
C GLY A 130 -8.84 8.31 11.01
N ASN A 131 -10.11 8.00 10.75
CA ASN A 131 -11.23 8.23 11.65
C ASN A 131 -11.92 6.89 11.99
N PRO A 132 -11.97 6.46 13.26
CA PRO A 132 -12.56 5.18 13.65
C PRO A 132 -14.07 5.06 13.37
N ALA A 133 -14.77 6.18 13.15
CA ALA A 133 -16.19 6.21 12.85
C ALA A 133 -16.50 6.20 11.34
N ILE A 134 -15.51 6.40 10.46
CA ILE A 134 -15.73 6.56 9.02
C ILE A 134 -14.94 5.52 8.25
N SER A 135 -15.63 4.69 7.47
CA SER A 135 -14.96 3.76 6.55
C SER A 135 -14.27 4.52 5.42
N GLY A 136 -12.97 4.27 5.21
CA GLY A 136 -12.22 4.72 4.04
C GLY A 136 -12.32 3.79 2.83
N MET A 137 -13.14 2.73 2.93
CA MET A 137 -13.31 1.69 1.91
C MET A 137 -14.55 1.94 1.06
N SER A 138 -14.40 1.81 -0.26
CA SER A 138 -15.50 1.61 -1.19
C SER A 138 -15.77 0.11 -1.34
N ASN A 139 -17.04 -0.28 -1.19
CA ASN A 139 -17.49 -1.65 -1.34
C ASN A 139 -17.91 -1.99 -2.79
N THR A 140 -18.13 -0.97 -3.60
CA THR A 140 -18.67 -1.11 -4.97
C THR A 140 -17.61 -0.87 -6.03
N GLN A 141 -16.60 -0.04 -5.73
CA GLN A 141 -15.60 0.36 -6.71
C GLN A 141 -14.44 -0.62 -6.72
N THR A 142 -14.08 -1.08 -7.93
CA THR A 142 -12.98 -2.03 -8.11
C THR A 142 -11.66 -1.40 -8.54
N THR A 143 -11.58 -0.07 -8.50
CA THR A 143 -10.39 0.69 -8.91
C THR A 143 -10.17 1.86 -7.96
N GLN A 144 -8.90 2.27 -7.82
CA GLN A 144 -8.52 3.44 -7.01
C GLN A 144 -9.28 4.71 -7.43
N LYS A 145 -9.37 4.95 -8.74
CA LYS A 145 -10.09 6.12 -9.28
C LYS A 145 -11.59 6.07 -8.98
N GLY A 146 -12.20 4.89 -9.06
CA GLY A 146 -13.62 4.72 -8.72
C GLY A 146 -13.86 5.00 -7.23
N ALA A 147 -13.02 4.46 -6.35
CA ALA A 147 -13.14 4.70 -4.91
C ALA A 147 -13.07 6.20 -4.58
N LEU A 148 -12.19 6.96 -5.23
CA LEU A 148 -12.12 8.41 -5.04
C LEU A 148 -13.39 9.14 -5.44
N ALA A 149 -14.07 8.70 -6.51
CA ALA A 149 -15.33 9.29 -6.92
C ALA A 149 -16.41 9.11 -5.84
N ASP A 150 -16.29 8.08 -5.00
CA ASP A 150 -17.11 7.86 -3.81
C ASP A 150 -16.57 8.58 -2.54
N GLY A 151 -15.51 9.40 -2.66
CA GLY A 151 -14.81 10.00 -1.52
C GLY A 151 -14.05 9.00 -0.65
N LYS A 152 -13.62 7.87 -1.24
CA LYS A 152 -12.89 6.78 -0.56
C LYS A 152 -11.50 6.59 -1.16
N ALA A 153 -10.56 6.12 -0.34
CA ALA A 153 -9.19 5.88 -0.78
C ALA A 153 -8.88 4.40 -1.01
N VAL A 154 -9.72 3.50 -0.50
CA VAL A 154 -9.50 2.05 -0.59
C VAL A 154 -10.59 1.43 -1.47
N TYR A 155 -10.20 0.66 -2.48
CA TYR A 155 -11.14 0.04 -3.42
C TYR A 155 -11.33 -1.46 -3.12
N ASN A 156 -12.50 -2.01 -3.47
CA ASN A 156 -12.79 -3.43 -3.35
C ASN A 156 -12.08 -4.23 -4.45
N ARG A 157 -11.40 -5.31 -4.09
CA ARG A 157 -10.63 -6.10 -5.05
C ARG A 157 -11.42 -7.33 -5.52
N PRO A 158 -11.67 -7.49 -6.82
CA PRO A 158 -12.44 -8.63 -7.32
C PRO A 158 -11.68 -9.96 -7.26
N ALA A 159 -10.39 -9.95 -6.90
CA ALA A 159 -9.59 -11.16 -6.82
C ALA A 159 -8.44 -11.05 -5.79
N ALA A 160 -8.29 -12.12 -5.02
CA ALA A 160 -7.16 -12.36 -4.13
C ALA A 160 -6.77 -13.85 -4.15
N THR A 161 -5.59 -14.15 -3.62
CA THR A 161 -5.11 -15.54 -3.43
C THR A 161 -4.95 -15.89 -1.96
N HIS A 162 -5.31 -14.95 -1.10
CA HIS A 162 -5.10 -14.96 0.33
C HIS A 162 -6.39 -14.57 1.03
N ALA A 163 -6.75 -15.26 2.09
CA ALA A 163 -7.88 -14.91 2.93
C ALA A 163 -7.55 -15.09 4.41
N ILE A 164 -8.47 -14.70 5.27
CA ILE A 164 -8.42 -15.03 6.68
C ILE A 164 -9.37 -16.19 6.93
N GLY A 165 -8.89 -17.19 7.64
CA GLY A 165 -9.70 -18.24 8.26
C GLY A 165 -9.54 -18.19 9.78
N PHE A 166 -10.38 -18.92 10.50
CA PHE A 166 -10.30 -19.05 11.95
C PHE A 166 -10.21 -20.52 12.34
N THR A 167 -9.42 -20.81 13.38
CA THR A 167 -9.38 -22.13 14.02
C THR A 167 -9.32 -21.90 15.52
N ASN A 168 -10.36 -22.31 16.26
CA ASN A 168 -10.51 -22.02 17.69
C ASN A 168 -10.34 -20.52 18.00
N ASP A 169 -11.06 -19.67 17.25
CA ASP A 169 -10.98 -18.20 17.34
C ASP A 169 -9.61 -17.56 17.07
N GLU A 170 -8.61 -18.35 16.67
CA GLU A 170 -7.32 -17.85 16.22
C GLU A 170 -7.32 -17.64 14.71
N PRO A 171 -7.04 -16.42 14.22
CA PRO A 171 -7.01 -16.15 12.80
C PRO A 171 -5.79 -16.80 12.14
N ARG A 172 -5.95 -17.26 10.91
CA ARG A 172 -4.90 -17.86 10.08
C ARG A 172 -5.00 -17.37 8.65
N GLU A 173 -3.86 -17.16 8.00
CA GLU A 173 -3.80 -16.85 6.57
C GLU A 173 -4.17 -18.09 5.74
N LEU A 174 -5.28 -18.06 5.03
CA LEU A 174 -5.59 -19.09 4.04
C LEU A 174 -4.97 -18.72 2.70
N LYS A 175 -4.38 -19.69 2.01
CA LYS A 175 -3.85 -19.50 0.66
C LYS A 175 -4.41 -20.54 -0.28
N SER A 176 -5.16 -20.09 -1.28
CA SER A 176 -5.66 -20.96 -2.34
C SER A 176 -6.04 -20.15 -3.57
N MET A 177 -5.79 -20.72 -4.75
CA MET A 177 -6.34 -20.20 -6.00
C MET A 177 -7.87 -20.28 -6.03
N LEU A 178 -8.46 -21.24 -5.31
CA LEU A 178 -9.91 -21.43 -5.24
C LEU A 178 -10.62 -20.28 -4.52
N ILE A 179 -9.95 -19.61 -3.58
CA ILE A 179 -10.47 -18.41 -2.90
C ILE A 179 -10.76 -17.34 -3.95
N GLY A 180 -9.76 -16.99 -4.77
CA GLY A 180 -9.91 -15.98 -5.81
C GLY A 180 -10.94 -16.31 -6.87
N VAL A 181 -11.13 -17.59 -7.21
CA VAL A 181 -12.19 -18.01 -8.15
C VAL A 181 -13.57 -17.91 -7.50
N ARG A 182 -13.72 -18.39 -6.26
CA ARG A 182 -14.98 -18.33 -5.52
C ARG A 182 -15.43 -16.88 -5.33
N ASP A 183 -14.54 -16.02 -4.88
CA ASP A 183 -14.88 -14.64 -4.55
C ASP A 183 -15.23 -13.86 -5.83
N PHE A 184 -14.49 -14.08 -6.92
CA PHE A 184 -14.81 -13.53 -8.24
C PHE A 184 -16.19 -13.99 -8.76
N LEU A 185 -16.50 -15.29 -8.67
CA LEU A 185 -17.80 -15.80 -9.08
C LEU A 185 -18.92 -15.21 -8.21
N SER A 186 -18.70 -15.14 -6.90
CA SER A 186 -19.68 -14.58 -5.97
C SER A 186 -19.92 -13.09 -6.19
N SER A 187 -18.89 -12.31 -6.50
CA SER A 187 -19.04 -10.89 -6.80
C SER A 187 -19.75 -10.68 -8.14
N LYS A 188 -19.42 -11.48 -9.15
CA LYS A 188 -19.97 -11.36 -10.49
C LYS A 188 -21.41 -11.85 -10.59
N ILE A 189 -21.73 -12.97 -9.97
CA ILE A 189 -23.05 -13.63 -10.05
C ILE A 189 -24.01 -13.06 -9.00
N LEU A 190 -23.53 -12.81 -7.78
CA LEU A 190 -24.38 -12.44 -6.65
C LEU A 190 -24.22 -10.97 -6.22
N GLY A 191 -23.41 -10.18 -6.93
CA GLY A 191 -23.16 -8.77 -6.58
C GLY A 191 -22.50 -8.58 -5.21
N ARG A 192 -21.93 -9.65 -4.62
CA ARG A 192 -21.37 -9.60 -3.27
C ARG A 192 -20.05 -8.83 -3.25
N THR A 193 -19.96 -7.86 -2.36
CA THR A 193 -18.72 -7.20 -1.97
C THR A 193 -17.71 -8.24 -1.50
N THR A 194 -16.51 -8.24 -2.06
CA THR A 194 -15.45 -9.12 -1.58
C THR A 194 -14.91 -8.60 -0.24
N LYS A 195 -14.24 -9.45 0.54
CA LYS A 195 -13.53 -9.00 1.75
C LYS A 195 -12.10 -8.53 1.48
N HIS A 196 -11.78 -8.32 0.21
CA HIS A 196 -10.47 -7.93 -0.27
C HIS A 196 -10.49 -6.49 -0.69
N TYR A 197 -9.49 -5.77 -0.26
CA TYR A 197 -9.38 -4.34 -0.45
C TYR A 197 -7.95 -4.00 -0.85
N GLY A 198 -7.79 -2.85 -1.46
CA GLY A 198 -6.47 -2.36 -1.79
C GLY A 198 -6.38 -0.87 -1.96
N VAL A 199 -5.16 -0.37 -1.85
CA VAL A 199 -4.81 1.01 -2.17
C VAL A 199 -3.51 1.02 -2.94
N ASP A 200 -3.50 1.75 -4.04
CA ASP A 200 -2.33 1.91 -4.88
C ASP A 200 -1.37 2.92 -4.24
N LEU A 201 -0.06 2.62 -4.21
CA LEU A 201 0.93 3.40 -3.47
C LEU A 201 1.92 4.08 -4.41
N GLY A 202 2.29 5.32 -4.09
CA GLY A 202 3.33 6.10 -4.77
C GLY A 202 4.77 5.75 -4.35
N LEU A 203 5.04 4.48 -4.03
CA LEU A 203 6.35 3.97 -3.58
C LEU A 203 7.36 3.99 -4.73
N CYS A 204 7.84 5.18 -5.09
CA CYS A 204 8.71 5.36 -6.23
C CYS A 204 10.08 4.79 -5.95
N MET A 205 10.41 3.72 -6.65
CA MET A 205 11.79 3.32 -6.81
C MET A 205 12.16 3.19 -8.28
N GLU A 206 11.28 3.51 -9.23
CA GLU A 206 11.58 3.52 -10.67
C GLU A 206 10.49 4.35 -11.37
N GLY A 207 10.83 5.56 -11.83
CA GLY A 207 9.93 6.38 -12.66
C GLY A 207 8.92 7.24 -11.88
N SER A 208 7.62 7.03 -12.13
CA SER A 208 6.56 7.90 -11.60
C SER A 208 6.23 7.59 -10.14
N ALA A 209 6.12 8.63 -9.32
CA ALA A 209 5.62 8.60 -7.95
C ALA A 209 4.09 8.47 -7.85
N ALA A 210 3.39 8.35 -8.99
CA ALA A 210 1.95 8.26 -8.99
C ALA A 210 1.47 6.97 -8.26
N PRO A 211 0.45 7.07 -7.39
CA PRO A 211 -0.23 5.92 -6.81
C PRO A 211 -1.16 5.26 -7.85
N ASP A 212 -0.56 4.69 -8.90
CA ASP A 212 -1.25 4.09 -10.07
C ASP A 212 -1.19 2.56 -10.09
N GLY A 213 -0.68 1.96 -9.02
CA GLY A 213 -0.56 0.53 -8.84
C GLY A 213 0.62 -0.11 -9.60
N LYS A 214 1.48 0.67 -10.27
CA LYS A 214 2.69 0.14 -10.90
C LYS A 214 3.85 -0.01 -9.92
N ASN A 215 3.93 0.85 -8.92
CA ASN A 215 5.10 0.93 -8.05
C ASN A 215 4.86 0.49 -6.60
N GLY A 216 3.65 0.08 -6.28
CA GLY A 216 3.31 -0.50 -4.99
C GLY A 216 1.81 -0.59 -4.84
N HIS A 217 1.38 -1.56 -4.05
CA HIS A 217 -0.03 -1.77 -3.75
C HIS A 217 -0.16 -2.34 -2.35
N LEU A 218 -0.86 -1.68 -1.44
CA LEU A 218 -1.19 -2.26 -0.14
C LEU A 218 -2.43 -3.13 -0.32
N TYR A 219 -2.28 -4.42 -0.04
CA TYR A 219 -3.38 -5.37 0.05
C TYR A 219 -3.92 -5.40 1.47
N ILE A 220 -5.25 -5.48 1.60
CA ILE A 220 -5.96 -5.64 2.88
C ILE A 220 -7.03 -6.72 2.70
N HIS A 221 -7.10 -7.68 3.61
CA HIS A 221 -8.28 -8.50 3.85
C HIS A 221 -8.83 -8.16 5.21
N TYR A 222 -10.15 -8.00 5.30
CA TYR A 222 -10.80 -7.72 6.57
C TYR A 222 -11.90 -8.74 6.88
N GLU A 223 -11.81 -9.34 8.06
CA GLU A 223 -12.89 -10.11 8.67
C GLU A 223 -13.43 -9.32 9.88
N PRO A 224 -14.66 -8.81 9.83
CA PRO A 224 -15.20 -8.00 10.92
C PRO A 224 -15.40 -8.83 12.19
N PRO A 225 -15.08 -8.27 13.38
CA PRO A 225 -15.44 -8.88 14.65
C PRO A 225 -16.96 -8.92 14.81
N THR A 226 -17.44 -9.79 15.70
CA THR A 226 -18.86 -9.83 16.09
C THR A 226 -18.99 -9.77 17.61
N GLU A 227 -20.21 -9.87 18.11
CA GLU A 227 -20.48 -9.99 19.54
C GLU A 227 -19.81 -11.21 20.20
N ALA A 228 -19.63 -12.30 19.45
CA ALA A 228 -19.19 -13.59 19.97
C ALA A 228 -17.82 -14.04 19.46
N ARG A 229 -17.35 -13.51 18.32
CA ARG A 229 -16.08 -13.94 17.69
C ARG A 229 -15.15 -12.77 17.38
N PRO A 230 -13.84 -12.94 17.53
CA PRO A 230 -12.86 -11.94 17.11
C PRO A 230 -12.91 -11.68 15.60
N GLY A 231 -12.44 -10.51 15.22
CA GLY A 231 -12.16 -10.13 13.84
C GLY A 231 -10.69 -10.30 13.52
N ALA A 232 -10.31 -9.98 12.29
CA ALA A 232 -8.90 -9.91 11.91
C ALA A 232 -8.66 -9.06 10.66
N ILE A 233 -7.47 -8.48 10.58
CA ILE A 233 -6.97 -7.76 9.41
C ILE A 233 -5.70 -8.45 8.93
N LEU A 234 -5.65 -8.81 7.65
CA LEU A 234 -4.44 -9.29 6.99
C LEU A 234 -4.00 -8.24 5.99
N PHE A 235 -2.79 -7.71 6.10
CA PHE A 235 -2.29 -6.70 5.18
C PHE A 235 -0.84 -6.92 4.78
N GLY A 236 -0.43 -6.34 3.67
CA GLY A 236 0.95 -6.37 3.19
C GLY A 236 1.09 -5.73 1.82
N CYS A 237 2.30 -5.34 1.44
CA CYS A 237 2.51 -4.71 0.14
C CYS A 237 2.81 -5.71 -0.96
N GLU A 238 2.14 -5.51 -2.09
CA GLU A 238 2.38 -6.14 -3.37
C GLU A 238 3.21 -5.20 -4.27
N SER A 239 4.03 -5.75 -5.16
CA SER A 239 4.90 -4.93 -6.01
C SER A 239 4.08 -4.13 -7.02
N HIS A 240 2.93 -4.68 -7.42
CA HIS A 240 2.01 -4.09 -8.39
C HIS A 240 0.58 -4.45 -8.00
N ALA A 241 -0.36 -3.55 -8.26
CA ALA A 241 -1.78 -3.78 -8.12
C ALA A 241 -2.26 -4.88 -9.09
N PRO A 242 -3.33 -5.64 -8.77
CA PRO A 242 -3.81 -6.71 -9.63
C PRO A 242 -4.20 -6.28 -11.04
N SER A 243 -4.69 -5.05 -11.15
CA SER A 243 -5.10 -4.37 -12.37
C SER A 243 -3.91 -3.90 -13.22
N SER A 244 -2.71 -3.78 -12.64
CA SER A 244 -1.53 -3.27 -13.36
C SER A 244 -1.11 -4.19 -14.50
N SER A 245 -0.70 -3.61 -15.62
CA SER A 245 -0.17 -4.37 -16.76
C SER A 245 1.15 -5.08 -16.45
N GLN A 246 1.85 -4.68 -15.39
CA GLN A 246 3.06 -5.32 -14.87
C GLN A 246 2.75 -6.48 -13.93
N HIS A 247 1.53 -6.54 -13.37
CA HIS A 247 1.06 -7.66 -12.59
C HIS A 247 0.94 -8.88 -13.52
N SER A 248 1.89 -9.81 -13.43
CA SER A 248 1.99 -11.09 -14.15
C SER A 248 2.51 -11.13 -15.60
N LYS A 249 3.35 -10.19 -16.06
CA LYS A 249 4.02 -10.35 -17.39
C LYS A 249 5.21 -11.31 -17.41
N VAL A 250 5.84 -11.67 -16.28
CA VAL A 250 7.09 -12.47 -16.31
C VAL A 250 7.16 -13.64 -15.33
N GLY A 251 6.23 -13.79 -14.38
CA GLY A 251 6.33 -14.81 -13.31
C GLY A 251 7.52 -14.62 -12.34
N ASN A 252 8.55 -13.88 -12.75
CA ASN A 252 9.60 -13.35 -11.91
C ASN A 252 9.08 -12.10 -11.21
N SER A 253 8.61 -12.29 -9.97
CA SER A 253 8.41 -11.16 -9.07
C SER A 253 9.75 -10.43 -8.93
N ASN A 254 9.76 -9.10 -9.07
CA ASN A 254 10.94 -8.26 -8.81
C ASN A 254 11.65 -8.72 -7.51
N PRO A 255 12.98 -8.87 -7.43
CA PRO A 255 13.65 -9.26 -6.18
C PRO A 255 13.44 -8.27 -5.03
N VAL A 256 13.14 -7.00 -5.34
CA VAL A 256 12.95 -5.92 -4.37
C VAL A 256 11.47 -5.75 -4.02
N SER A 257 11.22 -5.47 -2.75
CA SER A 257 9.96 -4.96 -2.26
C SER A 257 9.67 -3.56 -2.82
N PRO A 258 8.40 -3.14 -2.99
CA PRO A 258 8.10 -1.73 -3.25
C PRO A 258 8.60 -0.80 -2.13
N THR A 259 8.84 -1.31 -0.92
CA THR A 259 9.44 -0.56 0.19
C THR A 259 10.96 -0.41 0.09
N GLY A 260 11.61 -0.94 -0.95
CA GLY A 260 13.06 -0.89 -1.15
C GLY A 260 13.88 -1.91 -0.40
N CYS A 261 13.25 -2.68 0.48
CA CYS A 261 13.89 -3.82 1.14
C CYS A 261 13.96 -5.05 0.19
N SER A 262 14.87 -5.98 0.46
CA SER A 262 14.75 -7.34 -0.09
C SER A 262 13.43 -7.99 0.35
N LYS A 263 12.88 -8.84 -0.53
CA LYS A 263 11.79 -9.74 -0.16
C LYS A 263 12.29 -10.76 0.86
N PHE A 264 11.42 -11.24 1.75
CA PHE A 264 11.81 -12.23 2.77
C PHE A 264 12.43 -13.50 2.19
N LYS A 265 11.95 -13.98 1.03
CA LYS A 265 12.59 -15.11 0.33
C LYS A 265 14.05 -14.81 -0.04
N VAL A 266 14.35 -13.57 -0.42
CA VAL A 266 15.71 -13.14 -0.76
C VAL A 266 16.55 -13.01 0.51
N LEU A 267 15.99 -12.43 1.58
CA LEU A 267 16.68 -12.34 2.88
C LEU A 267 17.02 -13.71 3.46
N LYS A 268 16.09 -14.69 3.41
CA LYS A 268 16.37 -16.07 3.83
C LYS A 268 17.55 -16.66 3.08
N HIS A 269 17.57 -16.49 1.75
CA HIS A 269 18.67 -16.97 0.92
C HIS A 269 20.00 -16.28 1.25
N LYS A 270 19.99 -14.97 1.52
CA LYS A 270 21.18 -14.23 1.93
C LYS A 270 21.71 -14.69 3.28
N LYS A 271 20.82 -14.91 4.27
CA LYS A 271 21.19 -15.48 5.57
C LYS A 271 21.92 -16.81 5.41
N THR A 272 21.46 -17.69 4.50
CA THR A 272 22.14 -18.96 4.22
C THR A 272 23.54 -18.77 3.61
N ILE A 273 23.75 -17.75 2.76
CA ILE A 273 25.04 -17.51 2.07
C ILE A 273 26.04 -16.75 2.96
N ALA A 274 25.59 -15.68 3.62
CA ALA A 274 26.44 -14.79 4.40
C ALA A 274 26.91 -15.41 5.73
N GLY A 275 26.30 -16.54 6.14
CA GLY A 275 26.45 -17.09 7.48
C GLY A 275 25.62 -16.30 8.50
N GLU A 276 25.54 -16.83 9.73
CA GLU A 276 24.65 -16.26 10.75
C GLU A 276 25.10 -14.89 11.27
N THR A 277 26.36 -14.50 11.11
CA THR A 277 26.96 -13.32 11.78
C THR A 277 26.21 -12.02 11.51
N GLU A 278 25.76 -11.79 10.27
CA GLU A 278 25.02 -10.59 9.87
C GLU A 278 23.54 -10.61 10.32
N TYR A 279 23.00 -11.80 10.59
CA TYR A 279 21.59 -12.04 10.93
C TYR A 279 21.41 -12.63 12.34
N THR A 280 22.44 -12.58 13.19
CA THR A 280 22.52 -13.36 14.45
C THR A 280 21.32 -13.15 15.36
N ASN A 281 20.78 -11.93 15.38
CA ASN A 281 19.63 -11.57 16.21
C ASN A 281 18.31 -11.41 15.44
N THR A 282 18.31 -11.80 14.17
CA THR A 282 17.18 -11.59 13.25
C THR A 282 16.64 -12.91 12.73
N ILE A 283 15.37 -13.16 13.02
CA ILE A 283 14.56 -14.18 12.37
C ILE A 283 13.90 -13.55 11.15
N ILE A 284 14.14 -14.15 9.98
CA ILE A 284 13.45 -13.77 8.76
C ILE A 284 12.10 -14.48 8.75
N PRO A 285 10.97 -13.76 8.69
CA PRO A 285 9.66 -14.38 8.79
C PRO A 285 9.39 -15.35 7.64
N ASP A 286 8.58 -16.37 7.91
CA ASP A 286 8.00 -17.15 6.84
C ASP A 286 7.13 -16.30 5.92
N LYS A 287 7.11 -16.69 4.64
CA LYS A 287 6.37 -15.94 3.61
C LYS A 287 4.87 -15.87 3.92
N TYR A 288 4.34 -16.89 4.59
CA TYR A 288 2.94 -17.01 4.98
C TYR A 288 2.91 -17.30 6.46
N HIS A 289 1.96 -16.71 7.18
CA HIS A 289 1.88 -16.82 8.64
C HIS A 289 3.13 -16.35 9.40
N GLY A 290 4.07 -15.68 8.76
CA GLY A 290 5.32 -15.30 9.42
C GLY A 290 5.20 -14.15 10.40
N MET A 291 4.09 -13.40 10.39
CA MET A 291 3.88 -12.25 11.28
C MET A 291 2.43 -12.21 11.75
N ILE A 292 2.23 -12.44 13.05
CA ILE A 292 0.91 -12.47 13.67
C ILE A 292 0.92 -11.61 14.93
N GLY A 293 0.01 -10.65 15.01
CA GLY A 293 -0.20 -9.84 16.20
C GLY A 293 -1.65 -9.93 16.69
N ALA A 294 -1.91 -9.33 17.85
CA ALA A 294 -3.23 -9.26 18.43
C ALA A 294 -3.39 -7.95 19.18
N LEU A 295 -4.58 -7.37 19.08
CA LEU A 295 -5.00 -6.26 19.93
C LEU A 295 -5.96 -6.79 20.99
N ASP A 296 -5.85 -6.25 22.20
CA ASP A 296 -6.90 -6.30 23.20
C ASP A 296 -7.73 -5.00 23.16
N ASP A 297 -8.74 -4.88 24.02
CA ASP A 297 -9.63 -3.72 24.04
C ASP A 297 -8.88 -2.41 24.35
N GLN A 298 -7.86 -2.46 25.19
CA GLN A 298 -7.03 -1.30 25.52
C GLN A 298 -6.15 -0.91 24.34
N GLY A 299 -5.56 -1.89 23.65
CA GLY A 299 -4.79 -1.73 22.43
C GLY A 299 -5.61 -1.12 21.31
N VAL A 300 -6.88 -1.54 21.12
CA VAL A 300 -7.79 -0.88 20.16
C VAL A 300 -7.98 0.60 20.53
N LYS A 301 -8.31 0.90 21.78
CA LYS A 301 -8.52 2.29 22.24
C LYS A 301 -7.28 3.15 22.06
N ALA A 302 -6.10 2.64 22.42
CA ALA A 302 -4.84 3.35 22.26
C ALA A 302 -4.51 3.56 20.77
N LEU A 303 -4.61 2.52 19.95
CA LEU A 303 -4.29 2.57 18.52
C LEU A 303 -5.11 3.64 17.77
N ILE A 304 -6.43 3.68 17.96
CA ILE A 304 -7.29 4.59 17.20
C ILE A 304 -7.13 6.07 17.58
N THR A 305 -6.41 6.36 18.67
CA THR A 305 -6.01 7.72 19.07
C THR A 305 -4.70 8.18 18.45
N ILE A 306 -3.96 7.28 17.79
CA ILE A 306 -2.69 7.62 17.15
C ILE A 306 -2.95 8.45 15.90
N GLU A 307 -2.52 9.71 15.95
CA GLU A 307 -2.49 10.61 14.80
C GLU A 307 -1.28 10.30 13.92
N ALA A 308 -1.50 9.52 12.86
CA ALA A 308 -0.43 9.13 11.94
C ALA A 308 0.36 10.33 11.37
N ASP A 309 -0.25 11.52 11.26
CA ASP A 309 0.38 12.71 10.67
C ASP A 309 1.47 13.32 11.54
N LYS A 310 1.46 13.04 12.85
CA LYS A 310 2.56 13.38 13.77
C LYS A 310 3.84 12.61 13.46
N PHE A 311 3.75 11.53 12.67
CA PHE A 311 4.90 10.71 12.28
C PHE A 311 5.54 11.23 10.98
N GLY A 312 6.84 11.54 11.06
CA GLY A 312 7.68 11.93 9.93
C GLY A 312 8.43 10.74 9.30
N LYS A 313 9.60 11.01 8.71
CA LYS A 313 10.48 9.96 8.17
C LYS A 313 10.91 8.95 9.23
N SER A 314 10.99 9.37 10.48
CA SER A 314 11.35 8.53 11.63
C SER A 314 10.44 7.31 11.81
N LEU A 315 9.21 7.34 11.30
CA LEU A 315 8.34 6.15 11.30
C LEU A 315 8.98 4.97 10.58
N ALA A 316 9.76 5.23 9.53
CA ALA A 316 10.44 4.20 8.77
C ALA A 316 11.49 3.44 9.61
N LEU A 317 12.01 4.08 10.65
CA LEU A 317 13.02 3.56 11.57
C LEU A 317 12.42 2.93 12.83
N THR A 318 11.15 3.20 13.12
CA THR A 318 10.55 2.77 14.37
C THR A 318 10.59 1.26 14.48
N MET A 319 11.06 0.79 15.64
CA MET A 319 11.06 -0.63 15.95
C MET A 319 9.66 -1.05 16.39
N PRO A 320 9.21 -2.26 16.03
CA PRO A 320 7.97 -2.80 16.56
C PRO A 320 7.98 -2.81 18.10
N GLN A 321 6.81 -2.70 18.70
CA GLN A 321 6.57 -2.71 20.14
C GLN A 321 5.50 -3.74 20.50
N ASN A 322 5.44 -4.06 21.79
CA ASN A 322 4.51 -5.06 22.32
C ASN A 322 3.07 -4.52 22.45
N SER A 323 2.90 -3.19 22.50
CA SER A 323 1.59 -2.54 22.58
C SER A 323 1.57 -1.17 21.86
N PRO A 324 0.39 -0.62 21.54
CA PRO A 324 0.27 0.75 21.04
C PRO A 324 0.74 1.82 22.02
N SER A 325 0.56 1.60 23.33
CA SER A 325 1.05 2.52 24.35
C SER A 325 2.58 2.59 24.35
N ASP A 326 3.26 1.44 24.28
CA ASP A 326 4.72 1.37 24.19
C ASP A 326 5.24 2.00 22.89
N PHE A 327 4.50 1.78 21.78
CA PHE A 327 4.80 2.39 20.49
C PHE A 327 4.77 3.92 20.56
N ILE A 328 3.74 4.49 21.19
CA ILE A 328 3.64 5.94 21.40
C ILE A 328 4.77 6.42 22.32
N ALA A 329 5.03 5.73 23.43
CA ALA A 329 6.07 6.10 24.39
C ALA A 329 7.45 6.12 23.73
N GLN A 330 7.77 5.12 22.89
CA GLN A 330 9.00 5.10 22.11
C GLN A 330 9.12 6.34 21.20
N TYR A 331 8.03 6.68 20.50
CA TYR A 331 8.03 7.79 19.57
C TYR A 331 8.18 9.15 20.26
N VAL A 332 7.39 9.40 21.31
CA VAL A 332 7.41 10.66 22.07
C VAL A 332 8.76 10.90 22.73
N ASN A 333 9.38 9.84 23.26
CA ASN A 333 10.64 9.94 23.98
C ASN A 333 11.89 9.88 23.08
N SER A 334 11.74 9.80 21.75
CA SER A 334 12.88 9.72 20.83
C SER A 334 13.00 10.86 19.81
N PRO A 335 13.18 12.13 20.26
CA PRO A 335 13.61 13.22 19.37
C PRO A 335 14.93 12.93 18.62
N GLU A 336 15.76 12.00 19.13
CA GLU A 336 17.07 11.64 18.56
C GLU A 336 17.04 10.54 17.48
N THR A 337 15.88 9.99 17.12
CA THR A 337 15.81 8.92 16.08
C THR A 337 16.46 9.37 14.76
N GLU A 338 16.40 10.66 14.44
CA GLU A 338 17.03 11.23 13.23
C GLU A 338 18.57 11.37 13.34
N LYS A 339 19.10 11.53 14.56
CA LYS A 339 20.55 11.56 14.84
C LYS A 339 21.17 10.16 14.78
N ASN A 340 20.41 9.14 15.20
CA ASN A 340 20.83 7.73 15.20
C ASN A 340 20.96 7.11 13.78
N LEU A 341 20.39 7.72 12.74
CA LEU A 341 20.63 7.37 11.33
C LEU A 341 22.10 7.49 10.91
N ARG A 342 22.88 8.33 11.60
CA ARG A 342 24.31 8.54 11.33
C ARG A 342 25.22 7.58 12.10
N THR A 343 24.69 6.87 13.10
CA THR A 343 25.48 6.06 14.04
C THR A 343 25.16 4.57 14.01
N LEU A 344 24.37 4.09 13.03
CA LEU A 344 24.30 2.65 12.76
C LEU A 344 25.74 2.15 12.56
N PRO A 345 26.23 1.20 13.38
CA PRO A 345 27.61 0.76 13.31
C PRO A 345 27.89 0.24 11.90
N GLU A 346 28.93 0.79 11.26
CA GLU A 346 29.47 0.19 10.05
C GLU A 346 29.94 -1.21 10.40
N LEU A 347 29.21 -2.22 9.94
CA LEU A 347 29.64 -3.61 10.10
C LEU A 347 30.93 -3.82 9.29
N PRO A 348 31.91 -4.56 9.83
CA PRO A 348 33.18 -4.79 9.17
C PRO A 348 32.95 -5.45 7.81
N THR A 349 33.50 -4.85 6.76
CA THR A 349 33.35 -5.20 5.34
C THR A 349 34.15 -6.47 4.95
N SER A 350 34.18 -7.49 5.81
CA SER A 350 34.92 -8.73 5.57
C SER A 350 33.98 -9.90 5.26
N ALA A 351 33.18 -9.81 4.21
CA ALA A 351 32.50 -10.97 3.64
C ALA A 351 33.14 -11.31 2.28
N GLN A 352 33.89 -12.41 2.25
CA GLN A 352 34.50 -12.93 1.04
C GLN A 352 33.44 -13.33 0.00
N LYS A 353 33.73 -12.98 -1.25
CA LYS A 353 32.93 -13.26 -2.44
C LYS A 353 32.89 -14.75 -2.74
N THR A 354 31.70 -15.33 -2.82
CA THR A 354 31.46 -16.51 -3.66
C THR A 354 30.12 -16.39 -4.39
N PRO A 355 30.10 -16.37 -5.73
CA PRO A 355 28.86 -16.47 -6.49
C PRO A 355 28.39 -17.93 -6.53
N ALA A 356 27.31 -18.26 -5.82
CA ALA A 356 26.67 -19.57 -5.93
C ALA A 356 25.58 -19.57 -7.02
N PRO A 357 25.51 -20.59 -7.89
CA PRO A 357 24.48 -20.68 -8.93
C PRO A 357 23.11 -21.06 -8.35
N LEU A 358 22.06 -20.43 -8.87
CA LEU A 358 20.67 -20.69 -8.48
C LEU A 358 20.21 -22.08 -8.94
N ALA A 359 19.82 -22.94 -8.00
CA ALA A 359 19.19 -24.22 -8.31
C ALA A 359 17.82 -24.02 -8.99
N LYS A 360 17.60 -24.70 -10.13
CA LYS A 360 16.32 -24.67 -10.86
C LYS A 360 15.29 -25.55 -10.12
N PRO A 361 14.03 -25.09 -9.94
CA PRO A 361 13.00 -25.87 -9.27
C PRO A 361 12.56 -27.10 -10.07
N ASN A 362 12.30 -28.19 -9.35
CA ASN A 362 12.00 -29.52 -9.90
C ASN A 362 10.69 -29.55 -10.72
N LEU A 363 10.77 -30.07 -11.95
CA LEU A 363 9.73 -30.05 -12.99
C LEU A 363 8.52 -30.93 -12.64
N PHE A 364 8.72 -31.97 -11.84
CA PHE A 364 7.69 -32.95 -11.48
C PHE A 364 6.55 -32.36 -10.62
N ILE A 365 6.85 -31.40 -9.74
CA ILE A 365 5.85 -30.74 -8.88
C ILE A 365 4.87 -29.88 -9.72
N ARG A 366 5.27 -29.44 -10.92
CA ARG A 366 4.39 -28.69 -11.84
C ARG A 366 3.37 -29.56 -12.57
N ILE A 367 3.64 -30.85 -12.74
CA ILE A 367 2.79 -31.75 -13.54
C ILE A 367 1.66 -32.32 -12.68
N ALA A 368 1.95 -32.70 -11.43
CA ALA A 368 0.95 -33.26 -10.50
C ALA A 368 -0.22 -32.30 -10.21
N ASN A 369 0.04 -30.99 -10.15
CA ASN A 369 -1.00 -29.98 -9.91
C ASN A 369 -1.95 -29.72 -11.10
N LYS A 370 -1.65 -30.24 -12.29
CA LYS A 370 -2.47 -30.00 -13.50
C LYS A 370 -3.58 -31.03 -13.74
N VAL A 371 -3.45 -32.24 -13.20
CA VAL A 371 -4.31 -33.37 -13.61
C VAL A 371 -5.59 -33.48 -12.76
N SER A 372 -5.58 -32.99 -11.52
CA SER A 372 -6.72 -33.15 -10.59
C SER A 372 -7.84 -32.11 -10.75
N PHE A 373 -7.71 -31.12 -11.65
CA PHE A 373 -8.55 -29.91 -11.69
C PHE A 373 -9.38 -29.72 -12.99
N GLY A 374 -9.49 -30.77 -13.82
CA GLY A 374 -9.61 -30.63 -15.27
C GLY A 374 -10.93 -30.22 -15.93
N LEU A 375 -12.12 -30.58 -15.41
CA LEU A 375 -13.31 -30.56 -16.29
C LEU A 375 -14.45 -29.61 -15.90
N LEU A 376 -14.74 -29.37 -14.62
CA LEU A 376 -15.76 -28.38 -14.20
C LEU A 376 -15.20 -26.95 -13.98
N PHE A 377 -13.88 -26.79 -13.94
CA PHE A 377 -13.21 -25.51 -13.71
C PHE A 377 -12.66 -24.84 -14.98
N HIS A 378 -12.69 -25.53 -16.12
CA HIS A 378 -12.00 -25.06 -17.32
C HIS A 378 -12.61 -23.78 -17.89
N ASP A 379 -13.94 -23.72 -17.96
CA ASP A 379 -14.65 -22.58 -18.53
C ASP A 379 -14.68 -21.39 -17.57
N THR A 380 -14.87 -21.66 -16.27
CA THR A 380 -14.70 -20.66 -15.20
C THR A 380 -13.28 -20.08 -15.18
N MET A 381 -12.25 -20.91 -15.35
CA MET A 381 -10.86 -20.45 -15.41
C MET A 381 -10.55 -19.70 -16.70
N LYS A 382 -11.17 -20.07 -17.83
CA LYS A 382 -11.09 -19.31 -19.08
C LYS A 382 -11.72 -17.92 -18.90
N GLU A 383 -12.90 -17.85 -18.29
CA GLU A 383 -13.61 -16.61 -18.03
C GLU A 383 -12.81 -15.71 -17.07
N TYR A 384 -12.37 -16.24 -15.93
CA TYR A 384 -11.50 -15.54 -14.98
C TYR A 384 -10.20 -15.03 -15.64
N LYS A 385 -9.54 -15.85 -16.47
CA LYS A 385 -8.34 -15.43 -17.23
C LYS A 385 -8.67 -14.36 -18.27
N SER A 386 -9.82 -14.46 -18.95
CA SER A 386 -10.26 -13.50 -19.96
C SER A 386 -10.59 -12.14 -19.34
N GLU A 387 -11.19 -12.13 -18.14
CA GLU A 387 -11.58 -10.92 -17.45
C GLU A 387 -10.37 -10.26 -16.77
N LYS A 388 -9.46 -11.06 -16.19
CA LYS A 388 -8.12 -10.58 -15.81
C LYS A 388 -7.39 -9.94 -16.99
N LYS A 389 -7.57 -10.45 -18.22
CA LYS A 389 -7.04 -9.85 -19.45
C LYS A 389 -7.79 -8.55 -19.80
N ARG A 390 -9.11 -8.47 -19.64
CA ARG A 390 -9.90 -7.23 -19.82
C ARG A 390 -9.53 -6.13 -18.83
N TYR A 391 -9.42 -6.44 -17.54
CA TYR A 391 -8.96 -5.50 -16.52
C TYR A 391 -7.56 -4.95 -16.82
N LYS A 392 -6.64 -5.81 -17.28
CA LYS A 392 -5.31 -5.39 -17.76
C LYS A 392 -5.36 -4.48 -19.00
N ILE A 393 -6.34 -4.68 -19.89
CA ILE A 393 -6.51 -3.86 -21.09
C ILE A 393 -7.14 -2.51 -20.70
N GLN A 394 -8.17 -2.49 -19.85
CA GLN A 394 -8.80 -1.26 -19.38
C GLN A 394 -7.84 -0.38 -18.56
N SER A 395 -7.00 -0.98 -17.71
CA SER A 395 -5.96 -0.24 -16.99
C SER A 395 -4.86 0.29 -17.92
N ALA A 396 -4.49 -0.46 -18.97
CA ALA A 396 -3.53 -0.01 -19.98
C ALA A 396 -4.09 1.14 -20.84
N ILE A 397 -5.35 1.06 -21.28
CA ILE A 397 -6.03 2.14 -22.03
C ILE A 397 -6.19 3.38 -21.15
N GLY A 398 -6.49 3.22 -19.86
CA GLY A 398 -6.52 4.32 -18.90
C GLY A 398 -5.17 5.01 -18.73
N ALA A 399 -4.06 4.28 -18.84
CA ALA A 399 -2.70 4.81 -18.75
C ALA A 399 -2.15 5.39 -20.07
N GLU A 400 -2.66 4.97 -21.23
CA GLU A 400 -2.28 5.55 -22.54
C GLU A 400 -3.02 6.86 -22.84
N ASN A 401 -4.23 7.06 -22.30
CA ASN A 401 -4.98 8.30 -22.46
C ASN A 401 -4.38 9.49 -21.70
N THR A 402 -3.40 9.29 -20.82
CA THR A 402 -2.62 10.36 -20.18
C THR A 402 -1.34 10.72 -20.93
N ASN A 403 -0.92 9.91 -21.91
CA ASN A 403 0.33 10.09 -22.68
C ASN A 403 0.10 10.25 -24.19
N SER A 404 -1.15 10.30 -24.65
CA SER A 404 -1.44 10.62 -26.04
C SER A 404 -1.24 12.12 -26.27
N PRO A 405 -0.30 12.55 -27.15
CA PRO A 405 -0.31 13.94 -27.61
C PRO A 405 -1.68 14.22 -28.23
N PRO A 406 -2.22 15.43 -28.09
CA PRO A 406 -3.55 15.74 -28.61
C PRO A 406 -3.58 15.37 -30.09
N LYS A 407 -4.48 14.45 -30.46
CA LYS A 407 -4.76 14.17 -31.87
C LYS A 407 -5.01 15.52 -32.52
N LYS A 408 -4.19 15.86 -33.53
CA LYS A 408 -4.44 17.01 -34.41
C LYS A 408 -5.85 16.83 -34.96
N SER A 409 -6.83 17.48 -34.34
CA SER A 409 -8.11 17.68 -34.96
C SER A 409 -7.84 18.51 -36.21
N LEU A 410 -8.30 18.00 -37.35
CA LEU A 410 -8.36 18.77 -38.58
C LEU A 410 -9.12 20.05 -38.27
N ARG A 411 -8.35 21.15 -38.24
CA ARG A 411 -8.81 22.50 -37.94
C ARG A 411 -9.76 22.92 -39.07
N LYS A 412 -11.07 22.71 -38.91
CA LYS A 412 -12.06 23.48 -39.66
C LYS A 412 -11.86 24.95 -39.28
N ARG A 413 -11.71 25.81 -40.28
CA ARG A 413 -11.53 27.26 -40.12
C ARG A 413 -12.69 27.83 -39.28
N PRO A 414 -12.44 28.71 -38.30
CA PRO A 414 -13.52 29.41 -37.62
C PRO A 414 -14.16 30.41 -38.60
N HIS A 415 -15.49 30.43 -38.63
CA HIS A 415 -16.24 31.58 -39.10
C HIS A 415 -15.90 32.80 -38.21
N PRO A 416 -15.85 34.02 -38.78
CA PRO A 416 -15.67 35.23 -37.99
C PRO A 416 -16.82 35.40 -36.98
N PRO A 417 -16.55 35.97 -35.80
CA PRO A 417 -17.56 36.13 -34.76
C PRO A 417 -18.66 37.09 -35.21
N LEU A 418 -19.91 36.67 -35.03
CA LEU A 418 -21.06 37.57 -35.05
C LEU A 418 -20.92 38.54 -33.87
N THR A 419 -20.89 39.83 -34.17
CA THR A 419 -20.94 40.92 -33.20
C THR A 419 -22.24 40.86 -32.39
N PRO A 420 -22.20 41.07 -31.06
CA PRO A 420 -23.42 41.20 -30.27
C PRO A 420 -24.17 42.50 -30.64
N PRO A 421 -25.50 42.51 -30.60
CA PRO A 421 -26.28 43.72 -30.81
C PRO A 421 -26.00 44.75 -29.70
N PRO A 422 -26.10 46.05 -30.02
CA PRO A 422 -25.83 47.12 -29.07
C PRO A 422 -26.85 47.13 -27.92
N PRO A 423 -26.46 47.58 -26.72
CA PRO A 423 -27.36 47.69 -25.59
C PRO A 423 -28.46 48.73 -25.84
N LEU A 424 -29.68 48.37 -25.45
CA LEU A 424 -30.84 49.25 -25.45
C LEU A 424 -30.59 50.47 -24.54
N THR A 425 -30.79 51.66 -25.11
CA THR A 425 -30.73 52.95 -24.44
C THR A 425 -31.81 53.06 -23.36
N PRO A 426 -31.50 53.59 -22.15
CA PRO A 426 -32.52 53.92 -21.18
C PRO A 426 -33.31 55.16 -21.62
N SER A 427 -34.63 55.03 -21.51
CA SER A 427 -35.64 56.07 -21.71
C SER A 427 -35.38 57.29 -20.82
N ARG A 428 -35.48 58.48 -21.42
CA ARG A 428 -35.47 59.79 -20.74
C ARG A 428 -36.67 59.92 -19.80
N THR A 429 -36.43 60.20 -18.53
CA THR A 429 -37.40 60.82 -17.61
C THR A 429 -37.20 62.35 -17.62
N PRO A 430 -38.28 63.15 -17.58
CA PRO A 430 -38.19 64.61 -17.69
C PRO A 430 -37.76 65.29 -16.38
N PRO A 431 -37.29 66.55 -16.44
CA PRO A 431 -36.79 67.27 -15.27
C PRO A 431 -37.92 67.96 -14.51
N THR A 432 -37.78 68.11 -13.19
CA THR A 432 -38.54 69.05 -12.37
C THR A 432 -37.69 69.41 -11.13
N PRO A 433 -37.96 70.53 -10.43
CA PRO A 433 -37.12 71.71 -10.53
C PRO A 433 -36.40 72.04 -9.21
N THR A 434 -35.43 72.93 -9.35
CA THR A 434 -34.70 73.68 -8.34
C THR A 434 -35.57 74.14 -7.16
N GLN A 435 -35.11 73.93 -5.92
CA GLN A 435 -35.29 74.90 -4.84
C GLN A 435 -34.06 74.98 -3.92
N GLU A 436 -33.84 76.22 -3.53
CA GLU A 436 -32.72 76.84 -2.82
C GLU A 436 -32.68 76.56 -1.32
N ALA A 437 -31.44 76.57 -0.80
CA ALA A 437 -30.96 77.27 0.39
C ALA A 437 -31.83 77.38 1.67
N SER A 438 -31.28 76.89 2.80
CA SER A 438 -30.85 77.68 3.98
C SER A 438 -30.56 76.71 5.15
N ARG A 439 -29.32 76.62 5.64
CA ARG A 439 -28.71 77.39 6.74
C ARG A 439 -29.38 77.24 8.12
N ILE A 440 -28.56 76.77 9.08
CA ILE A 440 -28.53 77.12 10.52
C ILE A 440 -29.61 76.47 11.41
N ARG A 441 -29.24 75.47 12.22
CA ARG A 441 -28.61 75.60 13.56
C ARG A 441 -27.81 74.35 13.89
#